data_AF-A0A944KVP6-F1
#
_entry.id   AF-A0A944KVP6-F1
#
_cell.length_a   1.000
_cell.length_b   1.000
_cell.length_c   1.000
_cell.angle_alpha   90.00
_cell.angle_beta   90.00
_cell.angle_gamma   90.00
#
_symmetry.space_group_name_H-M   'P 1'
#
loop_
_entity.id
_entity.type
_entity.pdbx_description
1 polymer ?
#
loop_
_entity_poly.entity_id
_entity_poly.type
_entity_poly.pdbx_seq_one_letter_code
_entity_poly.pdbx_strand_id
1 'polypeptide(L)'
;MPDAGESTTDRREKLAGYQRSIAGAGDKNTLIEAIQNALNVSAPVGSPSTLDDIAKRYAKQADAARDVQDRVEQVALTGLPDAWVGSTGAKAQEVVSAAARAAAQMDEAIRGARRALIFLSDALTTAQSDDKGGREQLREALGILGSEDGFFDDMVEKDAEEAERLRARNIASAGAKTMHAAAEKADDAAREAARDLNKFAAEARAGKMKTDNISAADRLVLADISGTGGPAEMNELLTANDLERSGKAMERMNARDQAEFERMLAESKSPQERAYLVKALAAGHDLNEVSEFRDKIHGKGPAWLQRHLTPVTTAGDSMKNEGLNADGSNKNTDQQAFKGERWSQDGNTCVPSTVVSGRAMVDPVYALELTGGPSGQEDDPAAFRERLGNEQLRVHEEGDGNDKYDFPFGSTPNGMDNDGKTTVANKEISPHTGSEYEFQETRSADARRDVLPDIEKAVAEGKPVPIGVEGKDANGDRVGHSMMIVGQEGDMLQVYNPWGTTTWVSEDDFVNGRMGQASDKDLPDAYAVHLPAE
;
A
#
# COMPACT_ATOMS: atom_id res chain seq x y z
N MET A 1 -11.29 5.98 -25.77
CA MET A 1 -10.21 5.29 -25.04
C MET A 1 -9.59 4.34 -26.04
N PRO A 2 -8.25 4.26 -26.20
CA PRO A 2 -7.68 3.16 -26.96
C PRO A 2 -8.12 1.87 -26.26
N ASP A 3 -8.49 0.84 -27.03
CA ASP A 3 -8.85 -0.47 -26.48
C ASP A 3 -7.82 -0.84 -25.41
N ALA A 4 -8.29 -1.03 -24.17
CA ALA A 4 -7.42 -1.50 -23.11
C ALA A 4 -6.87 -2.84 -23.61
N GLY A 5 -5.58 -2.86 -23.95
CA GLY A 5 -4.92 -4.07 -24.37
C GLY A 5 -5.06 -5.17 -23.31
N GLU A 6 -4.78 -6.40 -23.70
CA GLU A 6 -4.63 -7.52 -22.77
C GLU A 6 -3.77 -7.10 -21.56
N SER A 7 -4.25 -7.35 -20.34
CA SER A 7 -3.50 -7.09 -19.10
C SER A 7 -2.16 -7.82 -19.12
N THR A 8 -1.12 -7.25 -18.51
CA THR A 8 0.21 -7.88 -18.43
C THR A 8 0.16 -9.22 -17.68
N THR A 9 -0.74 -9.35 -16.70
CA THR A 9 -1.02 -10.60 -15.97
C THR A 9 -1.71 -11.63 -16.83
N ASP A 10 -2.80 -11.25 -17.52
CA ASP A 10 -3.52 -12.15 -18.43
C ASP A 10 -2.58 -12.74 -19.48
N ARG A 11 -1.68 -11.90 -20.02
CA ARG A 11 -0.64 -12.31 -20.94
C ARG A 11 0.28 -13.35 -20.32
N ARG A 12 0.82 -13.06 -19.13
CA ARG A 12 1.72 -13.95 -18.38
C ARG A 12 1.05 -15.30 -18.16
N GLU A 13 -0.17 -15.31 -17.64
CA GLU A 13 -0.94 -16.53 -17.36
C GLU A 13 -1.18 -17.35 -18.63
N LYS A 14 -1.67 -16.73 -19.71
CA LYS A 14 -1.92 -17.41 -20.99
C LYS A 14 -0.66 -18.05 -21.55
N LEU A 15 0.47 -17.33 -21.55
CA LEU A 15 1.74 -17.88 -22.05
C LEU A 15 2.26 -19.01 -21.17
N ALA A 16 2.05 -18.97 -19.86
CA ALA A 16 2.37 -20.09 -18.96
C ALA A 16 1.50 -21.32 -19.29
N GLY A 17 0.21 -21.10 -19.58
CA GLY A 17 -0.72 -22.11 -20.08
C GLY A 17 -0.26 -22.74 -21.39
N TYR A 18 0.02 -21.93 -22.41
CA TYR A 18 0.43 -22.40 -23.72
C TYR A 18 1.81 -23.05 -23.73
N GLN A 19 2.74 -22.61 -22.89
CA GLN A 19 4.01 -23.32 -22.68
C GLN A 19 3.78 -24.75 -22.22
N ARG A 20 2.85 -24.98 -21.28
CA ARG A 20 2.47 -26.33 -20.82
C ARG A 20 1.78 -27.12 -21.93
N SER A 21 0.86 -26.51 -22.67
CA SER A 21 0.16 -27.16 -23.79
C SER A 21 1.12 -27.62 -24.89
N ILE A 22 2.08 -26.78 -25.28
CA ILE A 22 3.11 -27.12 -26.27
C ILE A 22 3.99 -28.27 -25.78
N ALA A 23 4.42 -28.24 -24.52
CA ALA A 23 5.24 -29.30 -23.95
C ALA A 23 4.48 -30.64 -23.84
N GLY A 24 3.18 -30.59 -23.57
CA GLY A 24 2.29 -31.75 -23.41
C GLY A 24 1.67 -32.29 -24.69
N ALA A 25 1.85 -31.62 -25.84
CA ALA A 25 1.23 -32.03 -27.10
C ALA A 25 1.73 -33.42 -27.56
N GLY A 26 0.79 -34.37 -27.62
CA GLY A 26 1.04 -35.76 -27.98
C GLY A 26 1.12 -36.01 -29.48
N ASP A 27 0.37 -35.25 -30.27
CA ASP A 27 0.27 -35.34 -31.72
C ASP A 27 0.55 -34.00 -32.42
N LYS A 28 0.69 -34.06 -33.75
CA LYS A 28 1.03 -32.90 -34.58
C LYS A 28 -0.02 -31.79 -34.53
N ASN A 29 -1.31 -32.12 -34.63
CA ASN A 29 -2.36 -31.11 -34.77
C ASN A 29 -2.55 -30.38 -33.44
N THR A 30 -2.53 -31.10 -32.32
CA THR A 30 -2.50 -30.50 -30.98
C THR A 30 -1.29 -29.57 -30.80
N LEU A 31 -0.11 -29.93 -31.34
CA LEU A 31 1.08 -29.07 -31.29
C LEU A 31 0.92 -27.81 -32.15
N ILE A 32 0.38 -27.93 -33.37
CA ILE A 32 0.09 -26.78 -34.25
C ILE A 32 -0.88 -25.81 -33.57
N GLU A 33 -1.99 -26.33 -33.03
CA GLU A 33 -2.99 -25.52 -32.32
C GLU A 33 -2.38 -24.80 -31.12
N ALA A 34 -1.59 -25.51 -30.30
CA ALA A 34 -0.93 -24.90 -29.15
C ALA A 34 0.07 -23.81 -29.54
N ILE A 35 0.81 -23.98 -30.64
CA ILE A 35 1.73 -22.95 -31.17
C ILE A 35 0.95 -21.74 -31.69
N GLN A 36 -0.12 -21.97 -32.45
CA GLN A 36 -0.96 -20.88 -32.98
C GLN A 36 -1.60 -20.08 -31.84
N ASN A 37 -2.09 -20.76 -30.80
CA ASN A 37 -2.63 -20.10 -29.61
C ASN A 37 -1.58 -19.22 -28.91
N ALA A 38 -0.35 -19.69 -28.74
CA ALA A 38 0.74 -18.87 -28.21
C ALA A 38 1.08 -17.67 -29.11
N LEU A 39 1.07 -17.84 -30.44
CA LEU A 39 1.27 -16.76 -31.41
C LEU A 39 0.14 -15.72 -31.41
N ASN A 40 -1.08 -16.11 -31.02
CA ASN A 40 -2.25 -15.24 -30.94
C ASN A 40 -2.26 -14.35 -29.68
N VAL A 41 -1.43 -14.65 -28.67
CA VAL A 41 -1.19 -13.72 -27.56
C VAL A 41 -0.56 -12.45 -28.14
N SER A 42 -1.03 -11.28 -27.69
CA SER A 42 -0.56 -9.96 -28.16
C SER A 42 0.95 -9.83 -27.93
N ALA A 43 1.66 -8.80 -28.43
CA ALA A 43 3.05 -8.53 -28.01
C ALA A 43 3.09 -7.65 -26.74
N PRO A 44 4.20 -7.57 -25.98
CA PRO A 44 4.28 -6.67 -24.82
C PRO A 44 4.05 -5.22 -25.26
N VAL A 45 3.05 -4.58 -24.66
CA VAL A 45 2.66 -3.20 -24.98
C VAL A 45 3.57 -2.18 -24.29
N GLY A 46 3.52 -0.92 -24.74
CA GLY A 46 4.32 0.18 -24.18
C GLY A 46 5.35 0.73 -25.16
N SER A 47 5.82 1.94 -24.88
CA SER A 47 6.78 2.68 -25.72
C SER A 47 8.02 3.04 -24.89
N PRO A 48 9.11 2.25 -25.00
CA PRO A 48 10.37 2.55 -24.31
C PRO A 48 10.87 3.97 -24.60
N SER A 49 10.80 4.43 -25.86
CA SER A 49 11.18 5.80 -26.21
C SER A 49 10.37 6.88 -25.50
N THR A 50 9.07 6.63 -25.27
CA THR A 50 8.23 7.58 -24.53
C THR A 50 8.62 7.60 -23.05
N LEU A 51 8.92 6.45 -22.45
CA LEU A 51 9.39 6.36 -21.07
C LEU A 51 10.74 7.07 -20.90
N ASP A 52 11.69 6.87 -21.82
CA ASP A 52 12.97 7.57 -21.84
C ASP A 52 12.79 9.10 -21.92
N ASP A 53 11.87 9.57 -22.75
CA ASP A 53 11.60 11.00 -22.91
C ASP A 53 10.89 11.60 -21.69
N ILE A 54 10.07 10.82 -20.97
CA ILE A 54 9.56 11.22 -19.65
C ILE A 54 10.70 11.24 -18.63
N ALA A 55 11.53 10.20 -18.56
CA ALA A 55 12.66 10.12 -17.64
C ALA A 55 13.66 11.29 -17.82
N LYS A 56 13.93 11.70 -19.07
CA LYS A 56 14.74 12.90 -19.38
C LYS A 56 14.09 14.20 -18.88
N ARG A 57 12.75 14.30 -18.90
CA ARG A 57 12.04 15.45 -18.34
C ARG A 57 12.15 15.49 -16.82
N TYR A 58 11.99 14.35 -16.15
CA TYR A 58 12.22 14.24 -14.71
C TYR A 58 13.66 14.60 -14.33
N ALA A 59 14.66 14.17 -15.12
CA ALA A 59 16.06 14.56 -14.90
C ALA A 59 16.24 16.10 -14.85
N LYS A 60 15.64 16.81 -15.81
CA LYS A 60 15.69 18.29 -15.85
C LYS A 60 14.99 18.94 -14.66
N GLN A 61 13.90 18.34 -14.17
CA GLN A 61 13.17 18.84 -13.00
C GLN A 61 13.93 18.58 -11.70
N ALA A 62 14.60 17.43 -11.57
CA ALA A 62 15.44 17.13 -10.40
C ALA A 62 16.59 18.13 -10.26
N ASP A 63 17.24 18.50 -11.36
CA ASP A 63 18.31 19.51 -11.32
C ASP A 63 17.80 20.89 -10.85
N ALA A 64 16.55 21.25 -11.19
CA ALA A 64 15.92 22.45 -10.70
C ALA A 64 15.52 22.35 -9.21
N ALA A 65 14.99 21.20 -8.76
CA ALA A 65 14.67 20.95 -7.36
C ALA A 65 15.92 21.02 -6.48
N ARG A 66 17.03 20.45 -6.95
CA ARG A 66 18.33 20.52 -6.28
C ARG A 66 18.88 21.95 -6.15
N ASP A 67 18.79 22.78 -7.21
CA ASP A 67 19.19 24.19 -7.11
C ASP A 67 18.34 24.95 -6.07
N VAL A 68 17.06 24.62 -5.93
CA VAL A 68 16.20 25.16 -4.87
C VAL A 68 16.67 24.67 -3.49
N GLN A 69 16.91 23.36 -3.34
CA GLN A 69 17.43 22.78 -2.09
C GLN A 69 18.72 23.47 -1.65
N ASP A 70 19.73 23.54 -2.51
CA ASP A 70 21.04 24.13 -2.21
C ASP A 70 20.91 25.58 -1.74
N ARG A 71 20.02 26.36 -2.37
CA ARG A 71 19.76 27.76 -1.97
C ARG A 71 19.05 27.87 -0.64
N VAL A 72 18.06 27.03 -0.38
CA VAL A 72 17.30 27.04 0.88
C VAL A 72 18.20 26.59 2.04
N GLU A 73 19.02 25.56 1.85
CA GLU A 73 20.02 25.13 2.84
C GLU A 73 21.03 26.23 3.15
N GLN A 74 21.51 26.97 2.15
CA GLN A 74 22.39 28.13 2.38
C GLN A 74 21.73 29.19 3.27
N VAL A 75 20.46 29.53 3.01
CA VAL A 75 19.70 30.47 3.86
C VAL A 75 19.53 29.93 5.28
N ALA A 76 19.26 28.63 5.42
CA ALA A 76 19.08 27.95 6.71
C ALA A 76 20.33 27.97 7.58
N LEU A 77 21.50 27.81 6.96
CA LEU A 77 22.79 27.63 7.64
C LEU A 77 23.54 28.94 7.87
N THR A 78 23.34 29.95 7.03
CA THR A 78 24.16 31.18 7.06
C THR A 78 23.37 32.48 7.16
N GLY A 79 22.11 32.52 6.73
CA GLY A 79 21.37 33.78 6.59
C GLY A 79 20.51 34.14 7.81
N LEU A 80 19.78 33.18 8.35
CA LEU A 80 18.75 33.43 9.38
C LEU A 80 19.28 33.50 10.82
N PRO A 81 20.09 32.52 11.29
CA PRO A 81 20.58 32.51 12.68
C PRO A 81 21.43 33.75 13.05
N ASP A 82 22.14 34.32 12.08
CA ASP A 82 23.02 35.47 12.28
C ASP A 82 22.28 36.81 12.24
N ALA A 83 21.10 36.86 11.61
CA ALA A 83 20.36 38.11 11.39
C ALA A 83 19.22 38.34 12.40
N TRP A 84 18.46 37.30 12.77
CA TRP A 84 17.24 37.42 13.57
C TRP A 84 17.27 36.55 14.84
N VAL A 85 17.28 37.19 16.02
CA VAL A 85 17.27 36.53 17.33
C VAL A 85 15.87 36.61 17.96
N GLY A 86 15.42 35.52 18.61
CA GLY A 86 14.15 35.45 19.33
C GLY A 86 13.11 34.55 18.66
N SER A 87 11.85 34.63 19.09
CA SER A 87 10.77 33.74 18.64
C SER A 87 10.47 33.86 17.14
N THR A 88 10.63 35.04 16.54
CA THR A 88 10.51 35.24 15.08
C THR A 88 11.61 34.50 14.32
N GLY A 89 12.85 34.51 14.83
CA GLY A 89 13.95 33.75 14.24
C GLY A 89 13.71 32.24 14.31
N ALA A 90 13.18 31.75 15.43
CA ALA A 90 12.83 30.33 15.59
C ALA A 90 11.76 29.87 14.58
N LYS A 91 10.68 30.65 14.39
CA LYS A 91 9.64 30.34 13.38
C LYS A 91 10.18 30.40 11.95
N ALA A 92 11.03 31.38 11.65
CA ALA A 92 11.65 31.47 10.33
C ALA A 92 12.59 30.26 10.07
N GLN A 93 13.35 29.83 11.07
CA GLN A 93 14.20 28.64 10.97
C GLN A 93 13.37 27.36 10.74
N GLU A 94 12.23 27.22 11.41
CA GLU A 94 11.30 26.10 11.21
C GLU A 94 10.85 26.01 9.75
N VAL A 95 10.35 27.12 9.20
CA VAL A 95 9.89 27.19 7.80
C VAL A 95 11.01 26.89 6.82
N VAL A 96 12.19 27.47 7.01
CA VAL A 96 13.33 27.25 6.11
C VAL A 96 13.86 25.81 6.22
N SER A 97 13.86 25.22 7.41
CA SER A 97 14.26 23.82 7.60
C SER A 97 13.25 22.86 6.95
N ALA A 98 11.94 23.14 7.08
CA ALA A 98 10.90 22.38 6.40
C ALA A 98 11.00 22.54 4.87
N ALA A 99 11.33 23.74 4.39
CA ALA A 99 11.58 23.98 2.96
C ALA A 99 12.79 23.20 2.43
N ALA A 100 13.88 23.14 3.19
CA ALA A 100 15.07 22.37 2.82
C ALA A 100 14.73 20.88 2.73
N ARG A 101 14.04 20.33 3.74
CA ARG A 101 13.62 18.92 3.75
C ARG A 101 12.64 18.59 2.64
N ALA A 102 11.62 19.42 2.42
CA ALA A 102 10.68 19.23 1.32
C ALA A 102 11.35 19.32 -0.06
N ALA A 103 12.35 20.20 -0.23
CA ALA A 103 13.13 20.26 -1.46
C ALA A 103 14.00 19.00 -1.65
N ALA A 104 14.61 18.48 -0.58
CA ALA A 104 15.36 17.23 -0.61
C ALA A 104 14.45 16.03 -0.95
N GLN A 105 13.29 15.90 -0.29
CA GLN A 105 12.27 14.88 -0.59
C GLN A 105 11.79 14.99 -2.04
N MET A 106 11.61 16.21 -2.55
CA MET A 106 11.22 16.43 -3.96
C MET A 106 12.33 16.01 -4.93
N ASP A 107 13.60 16.32 -4.67
CA ASP A 107 14.73 15.84 -5.48
C ASP A 107 14.79 14.30 -5.45
N GLU A 108 14.66 13.69 -4.28
CA GLU A 108 14.64 12.24 -4.11
C GLU A 108 13.49 11.59 -4.90
N ALA A 109 12.26 12.07 -4.73
CA ALA A 109 11.08 11.58 -5.42
C ALA A 109 11.21 11.70 -6.96
N ILE A 110 11.69 12.85 -7.47
CA ILE A 110 11.85 13.05 -8.92
C ILE A 110 12.97 12.15 -9.47
N ARG A 111 14.08 12.00 -8.76
CA ARG A 111 15.18 11.10 -9.16
C ARG A 111 14.75 9.63 -9.08
N GLY A 112 13.98 9.27 -8.06
CA GLY A 112 13.38 7.96 -7.90
C GLY A 112 12.46 7.62 -9.07
N ALA A 113 11.49 8.49 -9.36
CA ALA A 113 10.59 8.34 -10.49
C ALA A 113 11.32 8.22 -11.83
N ARG A 114 12.40 9.00 -12.03
CA ARG A 114 13.28 8.83 -13.20
C ARG A 114 13.88 7.43 -13.27
N ARG A 115 14.41 6.89 -12.16
CA ARG A 115 15.01 5.55 -12.13
C ARG A 115 13.98 4.48 -12.47
N ALA A 116 12.80 4.54 -11.88
CA ALA A 116 11.69 3.63 -12.16
C ALA A 116 11.30 3.64 -13.66
N LEU A 117 11.22 4.82 -14.27
CA LEU A 117 10.89 4.95 -15.70
C LEU A 117 11.98 4.38 -16.62
N ILE A 118 13.26 4.58 -16.28
CA ILE A 118 14.39 4.01 -17.05
C ILE A 118 14.38 2.48 -16.93
N PHE A 119 14.21 1.97 -15.71
CA PHE A 119 14.11 0.54 -15.46
C PHE A 119 12.98 -0.11 -16.28
N LEU A 120 11.78 0.49 -16.26
CA LEU A 120 10.65 0.03 -17.07
C LEU A 120 10.95 0.08 -18.57
N SER A 121 11.62 1.14 -19.04
CA SER A 121 12.02 1.29 -20.45
C SER A 121 12.97 0.17 -20.89
N ASP A 122 13.99 -0.12 -20.09
CA ASP A 122 14.98 -1.17 -20.36
C ASP A 122 14.34 -2.57 -20.31
N ALA A 123 13.48 -2.81 -19.32
CA ALA A 123 12.73 -4.05 -19.18
C ALA A 123 11.79 -4.29 -20.37
N LEU A 124 11.03 -3.28 -20.79
CA LEU A 124 10.15 -3.37 -21.96
C LEU A 124 10.92 -3.56 -23.26
N THR A 125 12.04 -2.86 -23.45
CA THR A 125 12.90 -3.06 -24.62
C THR A 125 13.36 -4.51 -24.71
N THR A 126 13.81 -5.06 -23.58
CA THR A 126 14.26 -6.45 -23.49
C THR A 126 13.10 -7.42 -23.72
N ALA A 127 11.96 -7.21 -23.07
CA ALA A 127 10.77 -8.05 -23.21
C ALA A 127 10.24 -8.06 -24.66
N GLN A 128 10.17 -6.91 -25.32
CA GLN A 128 9.75 -6.81 -26.72
C GLN A 128 10.71 -7.55 -27.66
N SER A 129 12.02 -7.48 -27.39
CA SER A 129 13.03 -8.24 -28.15
C SER A 129 12.91 -9.76 -27.91
N ASP A 130 12.80 -10.17 -26.65
CA ASP A 130 12.66 -11.59 -26.26
C ASP A 130 11.37 -12.19 -26.84
N ASP A 131 10.23 -11.49 -26.75
CA ASP A 131 8.96 -11.93 -27.32
C ASP A 131 9.05 -12.10 -28.84
N LYS A 132 9.70 -11.16 -29.54
CA LYS A 132 9.95 -11.27 -30.99
C LYS A 132 10.76 -12.52 -31.32
N GLY A 133 11.85 -12.77 -30.58
CA GLY A 133 12.68 -13.96 -30.75
C GLY A 133 11.91 -15.27 -30.50
N GLY A 134 11.08 -15.30 -29.45
CA GLY A 134 10.22 -16.45 -29.16
C GLY A 134 9.20 -16.71 -30.26
N ARG A 135 8.57 -15.67 -30.83
CA ARG A 135 7.67 -15.81 -31.98
C ARG A 135 8.37 -16.31 -33.23
N GLU A 136 9.61 -15.91 -33.48
CA GLU A 136 10.41 -16.42 -34.60
C GLU A 136 10.65 -17.93 -34.44
N GLN A 137 10.96 -18.41 -33.23
CA GLN A 137 11.07 -19.84 -32.93
C GLN A 137 9.75 -20.60 -33.11
N LEU A 138 8.63 -20.03 -32.64
CA LEU A 138 7.30 -20.63 -32.85
C LEU A 138 6.95 -20.76 -34.34
N ARG A 139 7.25 -19.74 -35.15
CA ARG A 139 7.04 -19.80 -36.61
C ARG A 139 7.98 -20.80 -37.30
N GLU A 140 9.22 -20.93 -36.84
CA GLU A 140 10.14 -21.97 -37.30
C GLU A 140 9.57 -23.37 -37.04
N ALA A 141 9.04 -23.60 -35.83
CA ALA A 141 8.39 -24.86 -35.49
C ALA A 141 7.18 -25.17 -36.39
N LEU A 142 6.33 -24.19 -36.69
CA LEU A 142 5.24 -24.37 -37.68
C LEU A 142 5.78 -24.69 -39.08
N GLY A 143 6.90 -24.08 -39.48
CA GLY A 143 7.56 -24.38 -40.75
C GLY A 143 8.04 -25.83 -40.86
N ILE A 144 8.46 -26.43 -39.75
CA ILE A 144 8.84 -27.86 -39.68
C ILE A 144 7.60 -28.76 -39.77
N LEU A 145 6.49 -28.38 -39.11
CA LEU A 145 5.27 -29.20 -39.04
C LEU A 145 4.44 -29.19 -40.33
N GLY A 146 4.54 -28.13 -41.15
CA GLY A 146 3.75 -27.97 -42.38
C GLY A 146 2.27 -27.66 -42.12
N SER A 147 1.40 -27.87 -43.10
CA SER A 147 -0.05 -27.65 -42.97
C SER A 147 -0.75 -28.76 -42.18
N GLU A 148 -1.92 -28.44 -41.61
CA GLU A 148 -2.83 -29.41 -40.98
C GLU A 148 -3.23 -30.53 -41.98
N ASP A 149 -3.50 -30.17 -43.24
CA ASP A 149 -3.92 -31.10 -44.31
C ASP A 149 -2.75 -31.72 -45.12
N GLY A 150 -1.51 -31.63 -44.63
CA GLY A 150 -0.32 -32.06 -45.38
C GLY A 150 0.33 -33.31 -44.79
N PHE A 151 0.71 -34.27 -45.66
CA PHE A 151 1.64 -35.43 -45.54
C PHE A 151 1.52 -36.41 -44.34
N PHE A 152 0.81 -36.08 -43.26
CA PHE A 152 0.76 -36.84 -41.98
C PHE A 152 -0.52 -37.71 -41.82
N ASP A 153 -1.21 -38.04 -42.92
CA ASP A 153 -2.51 -38.73 -42.92
C ASP A 153 -2.42 -40.28 -42.99
N ASP A 154 -1.21 -40.86 -42.95
CA ASP A 154 -1.05 -42.31 -42.83
C ASP A 154 -1.29 -42.75 -41.37
N MET A 155 -2.04 -43.85 -41.16
CA MET A 155 -2.46 -44.37 -39.84
C MET A 155 -1.31 -44.74 -38.86
N VAL A 156 -0.04 -44.53 -39.20
CA VAL A 156 1.15 -44.83 -38.39
C VAL A 156 2.21 -43.74 -38.64
N GLU A 157 2.53 -42.95 -37.60
CA GLU A 157 3.65 -41.99 -37.60
C GLU A 157 4.96 -42.78 -37.85
N LYS A 158 5.68 -42.44 -38.91
CA LYS A 158 6.98 -43.08 -39.23
C LYS A 158 8.07 -42.49 -38.33
N ASP A 159 9.14 -43.24 -38.03
CA ASP A 159 10.24 -42.80 -37.15
C ASP A 159 10.82 -41.40 -37.52
N ALA A 160 10.82 -41.05 -38.81
CA ALA A 160 11.27 -39.74 -39.30
C ALA A 160 10.28 -38.61 -38.98
N GLU A 161 8.98 -38.90 -39.05
CA GLU A 161 7.87 -37.97 -38.78
C GLU A 161 7.79 -37.66 -37.27
N GLU A 162 8.01 -38.69 -36.43
CA GLU A 162 8.14 -38.51 -34.98
C GLU A 162 9.35 -37.63 -34.64
N ALA A 163 10.50 -37.82 -35.31
CA ALA A 163 11.69 -37.00 -35.11
C ALA A 163 11.46 -35.52 -35.46
N GLU A 164 10.74 -35.24 -36.55
CA GLU A 164 10.39 -33.87 -36.95
C GLU A 164 9.41 -33.21 -35.97
N ARG A 165 8.37 -33.93 -35.53
CA ARG A 165 7.45 -33.45 -34.50
C ARG A 165 8.16 -33.15 -33.18
N LEU A 166 9.04 -34.05 -32.72
CA LEU A 166 9.81 -33.85 -31.49
C LEU A 166 10.77 -32.65 -31.62
N ARG A 167 11.41 -32.47 -32.78
CA ARG A 167 12.25 -31.30 -33.06
C ARG A 167 11.43 -30.01 -33.04
N ALA A 168 10.29 -29.97 -33.72
CA ALA A 168 9.39 -28.82 -33.74
C ALA A 168 8.90 -28.49 -32.33
N ARG A 169 8.52 -29.51 -31.55
CA ARG A 169 8.11 -29.34 -30.14
C ARG A 169 9.21 -28.72 -29.30
N ASN A 170 10.46 -29.17 -29.42
CA ASN A 170 11.57 -28.62 -28.65
C ASN A 170 11.81 -27.13 -28.98
N ILE A 171 11.77 -26.76 -30.27
CA ILE A 171 11.90 -25.37 -30.71
C ILE A 171 10.70 -24.54 -30.21
N ALA A 172 9.49 -25.08 -30.34
CA ALA A 172 8.27 -24.42 -29.88
C ALA A 172 8.26 -24.21 -28.36
N SER A 173 8.69 -25.20 -27.59
CA SER A 173 8.81 -25.09 -26.13
C SER A 173 9.83 -24.02 -25.73
N ALA A 174 10.97 -23.92 -26.44
CA ALA A 174 11.94 -22.85 -26.22
C ALA A 174 11.36 -21.47 -26.57
N GLY A 175 10.62 -21.37 -27.69
CA GLY A 175 9.94 -20.14 -28.10
C GLY A 175 8.89 -19.68 -27.10
N ALA A 176 8.01 -20.58 -26.69
CA ALA A 176 6.96 -20.30 -25.71
C ALA A 176 7.55 -19.92 -24.34
N LYS A 177 8.60 -20.61 -23.89
CA LYS A 177 9.33 -20.24 -22.66
C LYS A 177 9.94 -18.84 -22.74
N THR A 178 10.50 -18.48 -23.90
CA THR A 178 11.07 -17.14 -24.12
C THR A 178 9.99 -16.06 -24.11
N MET A 179 8.83 -16.31 -24.77
CA MET A 179 7.68 -15.40 -24.72
C MET A 179 7.12 -15.26 -23.31
N HIS A 180 7.02 -16.37 -22.54
CA HIS A 180 6.57 -16.33 -21.15
C HIS A 180 7.52 -15.51 -20.29
N ALA A 181 8.84 -15.74 -20.36
CA ALA A 181 9.83 -14.95 -19.62
C ALA A 181 9.81 -13.47 -20.01
N ALA A 182 9.52 -13.15 -21.27
CA ALA A 182 9.31 -11.77 -21.70
C ALA A 182 8.06 -11.14 -21.07
N ALA A 183 6.97 -11.89 -20.95
CA ALA A 183 5.76 -11.45 -20.27
C ALA A 183 5.99 -11.21 -18.77
N GLU A 184 6.67 -12.13 -18.08
CA GLU A 184 7.06 -11.97 -16.67
C GLU A 184 7.89 -10.71 -16.46
N LYS A 185 8.94 -10.51 -17.27
CA LYS A 185 9.81 -9.33 -17.18
C LYS A 185 9.06 -8.01 -17.39
N ALA A 186 8.14 -7.97 -18.35
CA ALA A 186 7.34 -6.77 -18.60
C ALA A 186 6.32 -6.50 -17.48
N ASP A 187 5.67 -7.55 -16.98
CA ASP A 187 4.69 -7.46 -15.88
C ASP A 187 5.36 -7.02 -14.57
N ASP A 188 6.41 -7.74 -14.16
CA ASP A 188 7.14 -7.45 -12.92
C ASP A 188 7.72 -6.01 -12.95
N ALA A 189 8.31 -5.58 -14.07
CA ALA A 189 8.86 -4.23 -14.19
C ALA A 189 7.79 -3.12 -14.22
N ALA A 190 6.62 -3.40 -14.81
CA ALA A 190 5.50 -2.45 -14.81
C ALA A 190 4.96 -2.24 -13.39
N ARG A 191 4.91 -3.31 -12.59
CA ARG A 191 4.48 -3.27 -11.19
C ARG A 191 5.48 -2.56 -10.30
N GLU A 192 6.76 -2.92 -10.42
CA GLU A 192 7.84 -2.25 -9.70
C GLU A 192 7.84 -0.74 -9.99
N ALA A 193 7.67 -0.35 -11.25
CA ALA A 193 7.55 1.05 -11.63
C ALA A 193 6.27 1.71 -11.08
N ALA A 194 5.14 1.02 -11.09
CA ALA A 194 3.88 1.55 -10.54
C ALA A 194 3.99 1.81 -9.04
N ARG A 195 4.50 0.83 -8.27
CA ARG A 195 4.78 0.94 -6.84
C ARG A 195 5.63 2.16 -6.53
N ASP A 196 6.80 2.22 -7.16
CA ASP A 196 7.79 3.27 -6.92
C ASP A 196 7.23 4.64 -7.30
N LEU A 197 6.54 4.76 -8.44
CA LEU A 197 5.91 6.01 -8.87
C LEU A 197 4.78 6.45 -7.93
N ASN A 198 3.96 5.52 -7.44
CA ASN A 198 2.92 5.80 -6.45
C ASN A 198 3.53 6.29 -5.13
N LYS A 199 4.59 5.63 -4.64
CA LYS A 199 5.34 6.05 -3.47
C LYS A 199 5.89 7.47 -3.64
N PHE A 200 6.64 7.73 -4.72
CA PHE A 200 7.24 9.05 -4.95
C PHE A 200 6.17 10.14 -5.14
N ALA A 201 5.02 9.82 -5.71
CA ALA A 201 3.90 10.75 -5.83
C ALA A 201 3.25 11.07 -4.47
N ALA A 202 3.25 10.13 -3.53
CA ALA A 202 2.81 10.34 -2.16
C ALA A 202 3.85 11.12 -1.34
N GLU A 203 5.14 10.80 -1.44
CA GLU A 203 6.21 11.53 -0.74
C GLU A 203 6.35 12.98 -1.20
N ALA A 204 6.03 13.28 -2.47
CA ALA A 204 5.92 14.65 -2.99
C ALA A 204 4.67 15.41 -2.49
N ARG A 205 4.28 15.21 -1.22
CA ARG A 205 3.01 15.66 -0.63
C ARG A 205 2.90 17.14 -0.29
N ALA A 206 4.00 17.89 -0.23
CA ALA A 206 3.95 19.33 0.07
C ALA A 206 3.02 20.12 -0.90
N GLY A 207 2.81 19.61 -2.11
CA GLY A 207 1.89 20.18 -3.11
C GLY A 207 0.42 19.70 -3.03
N LYS A 208 0.09 18.77 -2.13
CA LYS A 208 -1.26 18.16 -2.02
C LYS A 208 -2.25 19.07 -1.30
N MET A 209 -1.79 19.87 -0.35
CA MET A 209 -2.62 20.86 0.32
C MET A 209 -2.84 22.11 -0.54
N LYS A 210 -3.99 22.15 -1.21
CA LYS A 210 -4.41 23.28 -2.06
C LYS A 210 -5.45 24.11 -1.33
N THR A 211 -5.00 25.19 -0.70
CA THR A 211 -5.87 26.18 -0.06
C THR A 211 -5.17 27.54 -0.01
N ASP A 212 -5.96 28.61 -0.06
CA ASP A 212 -5.51 29.98 0.16
C ASP A 212 -5.75 30.45 1.61
N ASN A 213 -6.35 29.59 2.44
CA ASN A 213 -6.69 29.90 3.83
C ASN A 213 -5.52 29.77 4.81
N ILE A 214 -4.43 29.15 4.40
CA ILE A 214 -3.18 29.15 5.17
C ILE A 214 -1.99 29.47 4.27
N SER A 215 -0.93 30.00 4.88
CA SER A 215 0.24 30.43 4.12
C SER A 215 0.95 29.24 3.45
N ALA A 216 1.66 29.50 2.34
CA ALA A 216 2.50 28.48 1.71
C ALA A 216 3.56 27.92 2.67
N ALA A 217 4.05 28.75 3.61
CA ALA A 217 4.99 28.33 4.64
C ALA A 217 4.34 27.35 5.63
N ASP A 218 3.10 27.59 6.06
CA ASP A 218 2.39 26.70 6.97
C ASP A 218 2.07 25.37 6.30
N ARG A 219 1.63 25.37 5.04
CA ARG A 219 1.41 24.14 4.25
C ARG A 219 2.66 23.27 4.19
N LEU A 220 3.80 23.91 3.96
CA LEU A 220 5.09 23.24 3.85
C LEU A 220 5.51 22.60 5.18
N VAL A 221 5.36 23.33 6.28
CA VAL A 221 5.65 22.80 7.61
C VAL A 221 4.69 21.66 7.95
N LEU A 222 3.39 21.80 7.66
CA LEU A 222 2.40 20.74 7.86
C LEU A 222 2.75 19.45 7.13
N ALA A 223 3.20 19.56 5.87
CA ALA A 223 3.61 18.40 5.08
C ALA A 223 4.90 17.71 5.58
N ASP A 224 5.75 18.40 6.33
CA ASP A 224 7.03 17.88 6.81
C ASP A 224 6.95 17.30 8.25
N ILE A 225 5.84 17.52 8.95
CA ILE A 225 5.69 17.07 10.35
C ILE A 225 5.51 15.53 10.43
N SER A 226 6.29 14.94 11.33
CA SER A 226 6.25 13.53 11.71
C SER A 226 6.12 13.34 13.22
N GLY A 227 5.78 12.11 13.61
CA GLY A 227 5.83 11.63 14.99
C GLY A 227 7.27 11.59 15.53
N THR A 228 7.37 11.27 16.81
CA THR A 228 8.62 11.04 17.53
C THR A 228 9.08 9.57 17.46
N GLY A 229 10.36 9.38 17.16
CA GLY A 229 10.96 8.05 17.11
C GLY A 229 10.72 7.34 15.78
N GLY A 230 11.75 6.64 15.30
CA GLY A 230 11.75 6.02 13.98
C GLY A 230 12.02 7.00 12.83
N PRO A 231 11.94 6.52 11.58
CA PRO A 231 12.15 7.32 10.38
C PRO A 231 10.94 8.25 10.16
N ALA A 232 11.18 9.47 9.68
CA ALA A 232 10.14 10.50 9.56
C ALA A 232 9.13 10.16 8.45
N GLU A 233 9.63 9.60 7.36
CA GLU A 233 8.91 9.09 6.18
C GLU A 233 7.95 7.94 6.51
N MET A 234 8.21 7.18 7.58
CA MET A 234 7.35 6.08 8.04
C MET A 234 6.44 6.46 9.21
N ASN A 235 6.58 7.67 9.74
CA ASN A 235 5.83 8.16 10.90
C ASN A 235 5.22 9.55 10.62
N GLU A 236 4.80 9.76 9.40
CA GLU A 236 4.17 10.99 8.95
C GLU A 236 2.87 11.25 9.72
N LEU A 237 2.64 12.48 10.21
CA LEU A 237 1.38 12.79 10.90
C LEU A 237 0.23 13.08 9.92
N LEU A 238 0.55 13.73 8.79
CA LEU A 238 -0.38 14.07 7.74
C LEU A 238 0.01 13.37 6.45
N THR A 239 -0.83 12.44 6.01
CA THR A 239 -0.66 11.71 4.75
C THR A 239 -0.97 12.62 3.55
N ALA A 240 -0.63 12.18 2.33
CA ALA A 240 -0.99 12.90 1.12
C ALA A 240 -2.51 13.15 1.01
N ASN A 241 -3.32 12.17 1.41
CA ASN A 241 -4.78 12.30 1.44
C ASN A 241 -5.26 13.27 2.54
N ASP A 242 -4.64 13.25 3.73
CA ASP A 242 -5.00 14.19 4.80
C ASP A 242 -4.76 15.64 4.38
N LEU A 243 -3.64 15.91 3.72
CA LEU A 243 -3.29 17.23 3.21
C LEU A 243 -4.27 17.71 2.14
N GLU A 244 -4.66 16.84 1.22
CA GLU A 244 -5.66 17.17 0.19
C GLU A 244 -7.05 17.42 0.81
N ARG A 245 -7.50 16.55 1.71
CA ARG A 245 -8.84 16.63 2.31
C ARG A 245 -8.99 17.82 3.25
N SER A 246 -7.98 18.08 4.08
CA SER A 246 -7.95 19.30 4.90
C SER A 246 -7.97 20.57 4.05
N GLY A 247 -7.20 20.63 2.96
CA GLY A 247 -7.26 21.74 2.01
C GLY A 247 -8.68 21.96 1.46
N LYS A 248 -9.33 20.89 0.97
CA LYS A 248 -10.73 20.94 0.51
C LYS A 248 -11.71 21.35 1.61
N ALA A 249 -11.49 20.93 2.85
CA ALA A 249 -12.33 21.29 3.99
C ALA A 249 -12.19 22.78 4.34
N MET A 250 -10.96 23.31 4.35
CA MET A 250 -10.69 24.73 4.57
C MET A 250 -11.37 25.60 3.50
N GLU A 251 -11.29 25.24 2.22
CA GLU A 251 -11.94 25.99 1.12
C GLU A 251 -13.48 26.04 1.23
N ARG A 252 -14.09 25.16 2.02
CA ARG A 252 -15.54 25.16 2.27
C ARG A 252 -15.93 25.99 3.49
N MET A 253 -14.97 26.44 4.30
CA MET A 253 -15.23 27.24 5.48
C MET A 253 -15.74 28.63 5.08
N ASN A 254 -16.65 29.17 5.88
CA ASN A 254 -16.95 30.59 5.81
C ASN A 254 -15.83 31.40 6.48
N ALA A 255 -15.80 32.71 6.27
CA ALA A 255 -14.74 33.58 6.78
C ALA A 255 -14.59 33.58 8.32
N ARG A 256 -15.68 33.32 9.06
CA ARG A 256 -15.62 33.23 10.53
C ARG A 256 -14.94 31.93 10.95
N ASP A 257 -15.38 30.82 10.38
CA ASP A 257 -14.85 29.49 10.69
C ASP A 257 -13.38 29.39 10.29
N GLN A 258 -13.03 29.96 9.13
CA GLN A 258 -11.65 30.09 8.69
C GLN A 258 -10.80 30.86 9.72
N ALA A 259 -11.23 32.06 10.15
CA ALA A 259 -10.47 32.87 11.10
C ALA A 259 -10.31 32.17 12.46
N GLU A 260 -11.33 31.42 12.90
CA GLU A 260 -11.29 30.64 14.14
C GLU A 260 -10.31 29.45 14.01
N PHE A 261 -10.32 28.75 12.89
CA PHE A 261 -9.37 27.67 12.61
C PHE A 261 -7.93 28.18 12.52
N GLU A 262 -7.69 29.26 11.76
CA GLU A 262 -6.38 29.93 11.68
C GLU A 262 -5.86 30.34 13.07
N ARG A 263 -6.74 30.86 13.94
CA ARG A 263 -6.39 31.18 15.33
C ARG A 263 -5.96 29.94 16.11
N MET A 264 -6.68 28.82 15.97
CA MET A 264 -6.28 27.56 16.64
C MET A 264 -4.90 27.06 16.18
N LEU A 265 -4.61 27.12 14.88
CA LEU A 265 -3.29 26.76 14.35
C LEU A 265 -2.20 27.71 14.89
N ALA A 266 -2.47 29.01 14.96
CA ALA A 266 -1.52 30.02 15.44
C ALA A 266 -1.24 29.91 16.95
N GLU A 267 -2.21 29.46 17.74
CA GLU A 267 -2.10 29.32 19.19
C GLU A 267 -1.47 27.99 19.65
N SER A 268 -1.42 27.00 18.75
CA SER A 268 -0.85 25.67 18.98
C SER A 268 0.55 25.75 19.59
N LYS A 269 0.87 24.89 20.56
CA LYS A 269 2.15 24.95 21.29
C LYS A 269 3.28 24.18 20.62
N SER A 270 2.95 23.32 19.65
CA SER A 270 3.93 22.57 18.87
C SER A 270 3.47 22.40 17.42
N PRO A 271 4.41 22.14 16.49
CA PRO A 271 4.07 21.77 15.12
C PRO A 271 3.19 20.51 15.07
N GLN A 272 3.45 19.51 15.93
CA GLN A 272 2.66 18.28 16.02
C GLN A 272 1.21 18.56 16.45
N GLU A 273 0.98 19.41 17.45
CA GLU A 273 -0.37 19.82 17.86
C GLU A 273 -1.13 20.42 16.66
N ARG A 274 -0.49 21.32 15.92
CA ARG A 274 -1.05 21.92 14.71
C ARG A 274 -1.39 20.86 13.66
N ALA A 275 -0.52 19.88 13.43
CA ALA A 275 -0.76 18.79 12.48
C ALA A 275 -1.97 17.93 12.89
N TYR A 276 -2.14 17.60 14.17
CA TYR A 276 -3.32 16.85 14.62
C TYR A 276 -4.63 17.62 14.47
N LEU A 277 -4.63 18.95 14.61
CA LEU A 277 -5.81 19.76 14.29
C LEU A 277 -6.17 19.69 12.80
N VAL A 278 -5.16 19.77 11.94
CA VAL A 278 -5.36 19.59 10.49
C VAL A 278 -5.82 18.17 10.16
N LYS A 279 -5.30 17.15 10.86
CA LYS A 279 -5.71 15.77 10.68
C LYS A 279 -7.15 15.52 11.13
N ALA A 280 -7.59 16.12 12.24
CA ALA A 280 -8.98 16.07 12.68
C ALA A 280 -9.92 16.70 11.64
N LEU A 281 -9.55 17.85 11.09
CA LEU A 281 -10.30 18.47 9.99
C LEU A 281 -10.30 17.58 8.74
N ALA A 282 -9.16 16.97 8.39
CA ALA A 282 -9.05 16.05 7.28
C ALA A 282 -9.99 14.86 7.48
N ALA A 283 -10.03 14.27 8.67
CA ALA A 283 -10.90 13.15 9.04
C ALA A 283 -12.40 13.48 8.95
N GLY A 284 -12.78 14.72 8.67
CA GLY A 284 -14.17 15.12 8.39
C GLY A 284 -14.92 15.73 9.57
N HIS A 285 -14.23 15.96 10.70
CA HIS A 285 -14.80 16.66 11.85
C HIS A 285 -15.09 18.12 11.52
N ASP A 286 -16.19 18.64 12.06
CA ASP A 286 -16.54 20.04 11.93
C ASP A 286 -15.68 20.94 12.84
N LEU A 287 -15.79 22.25 12.66
CA LEU A 287 -14.95 23.18 13.41
C LEU A 287 -15.19 23.17 14.93
N ASN A 288 -16.43 22.87 15.37
CA ASN A 288 -16.73 22.79 16.79
C ASN A 288 -16.05 21.55 17.40
N GLU A 289 -16.16 20.41 16.73
CA GLU A 289 -15.49 19.17 17.13
C GLU A 289 -13.96 19.33 17.15
N VAL A 290 -13.40 19.99 16.13
CA VAL A 290 -11.96 20.31 16.09
C VAL A 290 -11.55 21.26 17.22
N SER A 291 -12.41 22.22 17.60
CA SER A 291 -12.16 23.14 18.72
C SER A 291 -12.17 22.43 20.07
N GLU A 292 -13.14 21.53 20.30
CA GLU A 292 -13.18 20.70 21.49
C GLU A 292 -11.96 19.76 21.56
N PHE A 293 -11.58 19.17 20.44
CA PHE A 293 -10.38 18.35 20.34
C PHE A 293 -9.12 19.16 20.65
N ARG A 294 -9.00 20.37 20.09
CA ARG A 294 -7.91 21.32 20.37
C ARG A 294 -7.75 21.55 21.87
N ASP A 295 -8.84 21.79 22.59
CA ASP A 295 -8.78 22.04 24.03
C ASP A 295 -8.28 20.84 24.83
N LYS A 296 -8.55 19.62 24.37
CA LYS A 296 -8.06 18.38 25.02
C LYS A 296 -6.55 18.20 24.83
N ILE A 297 -6.02 18.57 23.66
CA ILE A 297 -4.61 18.33 23.28
C ILE A 297 -3.70 19.55 23.51
N HIS A 298 -4.26 20.72 23.83
CA HIS A 298 -3.52 21.97 23.88
C HIS A 298 -2.32 21.93 24.83
N GLY A 299 -1.12 22.24 24.34
CA GLY A 299 0.08 22.29 25.16
C GLY A 299 0.63 20.93 25.60
N LYS A 300 0.09 19.82 25.09
CA LYS A 300 0.64 18.49 25.32
C LYS A 300 1.94 18.32 24.51
N GLY A 301 2.91 17.60 25.09
CA GLY A 301 4.20 17.36 24.44
C GLY A 301 4.11 16.36 23.29
N PRO A 302 5.05 16.37 22.32
CA PRO A 302 5.03 15.48 21.14
C PRO A 302 4.88 13.98 21.47
N ALA A 303 5.59 13.49 22.50
CA ALA A 303 5.49 12.09 22.92
C ALA A 303 4.12 11.74 23.54
N TRP A 304 3.44 12.70 24.18
CA TRP A 304 2.08 12.50 24.66
C TRP A 304 1.12 12.45 23.47
N LEU A 305 1.25 13.39 22.53
CA LEU A 305 0.41 13.47 21.33
C LEU A 305 0.48 12.18 20.52
N GLN A 306 1.68 11.71 20.19
CA GLN A 306 1.83 10.44 19.46
C GLN A 306 1.20 9.26 20.19
N ARG A 307 1.48 9.10 21.49
CA ARG A 307 0.96 7.97 22.26
C ARG A 307 -0.57 7.90 22.28
N HIS A 308 -1.25 9.05 22.26
CA HIS A 308 -2.72 9.10 22.34
C HIS A 308 -3.39 9.15 20.96
N LEU A 309 -2.70 9.69 19.95
CA LEU A 309 -3.32 10.08 18.68
C LEU A 309 -2.78 9.28 17.48
N THR A 310 -1.78 8.42 17.69
CA THR A 310 -1.14 7.63 16.64
C THR A 310 -0.91 6.20 17.16
N PRO A 311 -1.90 5.31 16.99
CA PRO A 311 -1.88 3.98 17.59
C PRO A 311 -0.81 3.06 16.99
N VAL A 312 -0.47 3.29 15.71
CA VAL A 312 0.51 2.51 14.97
C VAL A 312 1.68 3.42 14.58
N THR A 313 2.88 3.00 14.97
CA THR A 313 4.14 3.69 14.66
C THR A 313 5.19 2.70 14.20
N THR A 314 6.16 3.17 13.43
CA THR A 314 7.20 2.33 12.83
C THR A 314 8.54 2.57 13.53
N ALA A 315 9.12 1.51 14.11
CA ALA A 315 10.44 1.60 14.71
C ALA A 315 11.54 1.72 13.64
N GLY A 316 12.66 2.36 14.01
CA GLY A 316 13.80 2.58 13.11
C GLY A 316 14.50 1.32 12.62
N ASP A 317 14.27 0.19 13.26
CA ASP A 317 14.81 -1.12 12.87
C ASP A 317 13.75 -2.16 12.53
N SER A 318 12.51 -1.74 12.35
CA SER A 318 11.36 -2.60 12.05
C SER A 318 11.56 -3.49 10.81
N MET A 319 12.36 -3.06 9.83
CA MET A 319 12.66 -3.83 8.61
C MET A 319 13.86 -4.77 8.72
N LYS A 320 14.55 -4.85 9.86
CA LYS A 320 15.68 -5.78 10.00
C LYS A 320 15.18 -7.23 9.93
N ASN A 321 15.79 -8.04 9.06
CA ASN A 321 15.51 -9.46 9.01
C ASN A 321 16.19 -10.19 10.18
N GLU A 322 15.40 -10.62 11.17
CA GLU A 322 15.85 -11.41 12.33
C GLU A 322 15.48 -12.91 12.21
N GLY A 323 14.92 -13.30 11.07
CA GLY A 323 14.39 -14.63 10.79
C GLY A 323 13.01 -14.88 11.41
N LEU A 324 12.61 -16.15 11.40
CA LEU A 324 11.28 -16.59 11.81
C LEU A 324 11.27 -17.28 13.18
N ASN A 325 10.16 -17.13 13.91
CA ASN A 325 9.80 -17.94 15.06
C ASN A 325 9.43 -19.38 14.63
N ALA A 326 9.31 -20.28 15.61
CA ALA A 326 8.94 -21.67 15.37
C ALA A 326 7.51 -21.84 14.80
N ASP A 327 6.65 -20.86 15.05
CA ASP A 327 5.30 -20.78 14.50
C ASP A 327 5.25 -20.15 13.11
N GLY A 328 6.39 -19.78 12.50
CA GLY A 328 6.46 -19.18 11.17
C GLY A 328 6.31 -17.66 11.13
N SER A 329 5.95 -17.02 12.25
CA SER A 329 5.89 -15.55 12.36
C SER A 329 7.27 -14.91 12.32
N ASN A 330 7.37 -13.65 11.92
CA ASN A 330 8.63 -12.91 11.99
C ASN A 330 9.08 -12.69 13.45
N LYS A 331 10.39 -12.78 13.69
CA LYS A 331 10.96 -12.42 15.00
C LYS A 331 10.96 -10.92 15.25
N ASN A 332 11.22 -10.15 14.19
CA ASN A 332 11.19 -8.71 14.27
C ASN A 332 9.74 -8.24 14.06
N THR A 333 9.14 -7.75 15.15
CA THR A 333 7.78 -7.20 15.17
C THR A 333 7.78 -5.98 16.06
N ASP A 334 7.13 -4.91 15.64
CA ASP A 334 6.92 -3.73 16.47
C ASP A 334 5.66 -3.90 17.29
N GLN A 335 5.75 -3.79 18.62
CA GLN A 335 4.58 -3.81 19.49
C GLN A 335 3.87 -2.46 19.47
N GLN A 336 2.57 -2.46 19.21
CA GLN A 336 1.73 -1.28 19.22
C GLN A 336 0.96 -1.22 20.53
N ALA A 337 1.28 -0.24 21.39
CA ALA A 337 0.76 -0.21 22.75
C ALA A 337 0.54 1.20 23.31
N PHE A 338 -0.54 1.36 24.06
CA PHE A 338 -0.79 2.51 24.92
C PHE A 338 -0.34 2.21 26.35
N LYS A 339 0.78 2.81 26.78
CA LYS A 339 1.36 2.60 28.13
C LYS A 339 1.58 1.12 28.49
N GLY A 340 1.96 0.31 27.51
CA GLY A 340 2.20 -1.13 27.68
C GLY A 340 0.96 -2.00 27.49
N GLU A 341 -0.24 -1.42 27.42
CA GLU A 341 -1.45 -2.12 27.01
C GLU A 341 -1.53 -2.17 25.49
N ARG A 342 -1.66 -3.37 24.91
CA ARG A 342 -1.57 -3.56 23.46
C ARG A 342 -2.85 -3.09 22.77
N TRP A 343 -2.70 -2.56 21.56
CA TRP A 343 -3.80 -2.42 20.61
C TRP A 343 -4.16 -3.81 20.08
N SER A 344 -4.77 -4.67 20.90
CA SER A 344 -5.05 -6.05 20.54
C SER A 344 -6.52 -6.43 20.68
N GLN A 345 -6.93 -7.44 19.91
CA GLN A 345 -8.28 -7.98 19.92
C GLN A 345 -8.63 -8.67 21.23
N ASP A 346 -9.92 -8.63 21.58
CA ASP A 346 -10.54 -9.49 22.59
C ASP A 346 -11.29 -10.65 21.95
N GLY A 347 -11.03 -11.87 22.38
CA GLY A 347 -11.68 -13.06 21.82
C GLY A 347 -11.50 -13.16 20.29
N ASN A 348 -12.52 -13.66 19.58
CA ASN A 348 -12.47 -13.80 18.11
C ASN A 348 -12.98 -12.54 17.38
N THR A 349 -12.48 -11.36 17.75
CA THR A 349 -12.85 -10.06 17.16
C THR A 349 -11.79 -9.52 16.18
N CYS A 350 -11.07 -10.37 15.46
CA CYS A 350 -9.99 -9.94 14.56
C CYS A 350 -10.45 -8.91 13.50
N VAL A 351 -11.65 -9.05 12.96
CA VAL A 351 -12.24 -8.08 12.01
C VAL A 351 -12.59 -6.75 12.71
N PRO A 352 -13.44 -6.71 13.76
CA PRO A 352 -13.69 -5.47 14.50
C PRO A 352 -12.43 -4.76 14.97
N SER A 353 -11.46 -5.50 15.51
CA SER A 353 -10.20 -4.96 16.02
C SER A 353 -9.35 -4.33 14.93
N THR A 354 -9.31 -4.96 13.75
CA THR A 354 -8.68 -4.40 12.56
C THR A 354 -9.32 -3.07 12.17
N VAL A 355 -10.65 -3.00 12.17
CA VAL A 355 -11.41 -1.81 11.75
C VAL A 355 -11.30 -0.67 12.76
N VAL A 356 -11.44 -0.95 14.06
CA VAL A 356 -11.26 0.02 15.15
C VAL A 356 -9.86 0.64 15.10
N SER A 357 -8.83 -0.19 14.91
CA SER A 357 -7.44 0.29 14.78
C SER A 357 -7.24 1.09 13.49
N GLY A 358 -7.85 0.65 12.39
CA GLY A 358 -7.93 1.36 11.12
C GLY A 358 -8.47 2.78 11.26
N ARG A 359 -9.63 2.93 11.91
CA ARG A 359 -10.25 4.22 12.21
C ARG A 359 -9.33 5.09 13.07
N ALA A 360 -8.76 4.53 14.14
CA ALA A 360 -7.87 5.27 15.03
C ALA A 360 -6.56 5.76 14.34
N MET A 361 -6.11 5.12 13.27
CA MET A 361 -4.96 5.61 12.48
C MET A 361 -5.29 6.87 11.65
N VAL A 362 -6.53 6.99 11.18
CA VAL A 362 -6.97 8.07 10.28
C VAL A 362 -7.76 9.16 11.01
N ASP A 363 -8.32 8.88 12.19
CA ASP A 363 -9.08 9.82 13.02
C ASP A 363 -8.42 10.01 14.40
N PRO A 364 -7.70 11.14 14.62
CA PRO A 364 -7.05 11.41 15.89
C PRO A 364 -8.03 11.75 17.02
N VAL A 365 -9.26 12.18 16.70
CA VAL A 365 -10.30 12.43 17.72
C VAL A 365 -10.75 11.10 18.31
N TYR A 366 -11.06 10.12 17.45
CA TYR A 366 -11.41 8.76 17.88
C TYR A 366 -10.27 8.06 18.63
N ALA A 367 -9.02 8.20 18.16
CA ALA A 367 -7.86 7.68 18.90
C ALA A 367 -7.75 8.28 20.31
N LEU A 368 -8.04 9.58 20.47
CA LEU A 368 -8.07 10.22 21.78
C LEU A 368 -9.23 9.75 22.65
N GLU A 369 -10.39 9.44 22.09
CA GLU A 369 -11.51 8.91 22.86
C GLU A 369 -11.18 7.54 23.45
N LEU A 370 -10.48 6.69 22.70
CA LEU A 370 -10.00 5.39 23.19
C LEU A 370 -8.92 5.54 24.27
N THR A 371 -7.89 6.34 24.01
CA THR A 371 -6.72 6.44 24.90
C THR A 371 -6.94 7.40 26.08
N GLY A 372 -7.62 8.51 25.82
CA GLY A 372 -7.84 9.64 26.73
C GLY A 372 -9.25 9.76 27.33
N GLY A 373 -10.20 8.93 26.87
CA GLY A 373 -11.60 8.98 27.30
C GLY A 373 -12.34 10.23 26.82
N PRO A 374 -13.63 10.40 27.21
CA PRO A 374 -14.45 11.54 26.77
C PRO A 374 -13.84 12.91 27.11
N SER A 375 -13.13 13.00 28.24
CA SER A 375 -12.44 14.22 28.67
C SER A 375 -11.11 14.47 27.96
N GLY A 376 -10.53 13.46 27.30
CA GLY A 376 -9.18 13.50 26.73
C GLY A 376 -8.05 13.61 27.76
N GLN A 377 -8.35 13.47 29.06
CA GLN A 377 -7.39 13.60 30.15
C GLN A 377 -7.09 12.30 30.88
N GLU A 378 -7.84 11.23 30.61
CA GLU A 378 -7.53 9.92 31.17
C GLU A 378 -6.22 9.42 30.55
N ASP A 379 -5.38 8.75 31.34
CA ASP A 379 -4.08 8.26 30.86
C ASP A 379 -3.81 6.92 31.57
N ASP A 380 -4.86 6.09 31.64
CA ASP A 380 -4.90 4.81 32.35
C ASP A 380 -5.01 3.64 31.34
N PRO A 381 -4.05 2.69 31.30
CA PRO A 381 -4.08 1.58 30.37
C PRO A 381 -5.29 0.64 30.56
N ALA A 382 -5.80 0.48 31.79
CA ALA A 382 -6.96 -0.39 32.03
C ALA A 382 -8.25 0.23 31.47
N ALA A 383 -8.45 1.53 31.65
CA ALA A 383 -9.56 2.26 31.03
C ALA A 383 -9.48 2.24 29.49
N PHE A 384 -8.27 2.35 28.92
CA PHE A 384 -8.06 2.16 27.48
C PHE A 384 -8.45 0.75 27.03
N ARG A 385 -8.00 -0.30 27.73
CA ARG A 385 -8.35 -1.70 27.42
C ARG A 385 -9.86 -1.93 27.42
N GLU A 386 -10.55 -1.38 28.41
CA GLU A 386 -12.02 -1.47 28.52
C GLU A 386 -12.71 -0.77 27.34
N ARG A 387 -12.32 0.46 27.01
CA ARG A 387 -12.87 1.18 25.85
C ARG A 387 -12.58 0.49 24.53
N LEU A 388 -11.36 0.01 24.34
CA LEU A 388 -10.98 -0.74 23.15
C LEU A 388 -11.82 -2.01 22.98
N GLY A 389 -12.01 -2.79 24.06
CA GLY A 389 -12.87 -3.97 24.05
C GLY A 389 -14.33 -3.64 23.76
N ASN A 390 -14.87 -2.59 24.38
CA ASN A 390 -16.24 -2.12 24.13
C ASN A 390 -16.45 -1.70 22.66
N GLU A 391 -15.49 -0.99 22.08
CA GLU A 391 -15.55 -0.61 20.66
C GLU A 391 -15.43 -1.81 19.72
N GLN A 392 -14.60 -2.80 20.05
CA GLN A 392 -14.53 -4.05 19.30
C GLN A 392 -15.86 -4.80 19.32
N LEU A 393 -16.55 -4.84 20.47
CA LEU A 393 -17.87 -5.47 20.58
C LEU A 393 -18.95 -4.66 19.85
N ARG A 394 -18.95 -3.33 19.94
CA ARG A 394 -19.87 -2.47 19.19
C ARG A 394 -19.72 -2.71 17.68
N VAL A 395 -18.50 -2.68 17.16
CA VAL A 395 -18.24 -2.90 15.73
C VAL A 395 -18.57 -4.34 15.33
N HIS A 396 -18.37 -5.32 16.22
CA HIS A 396 -18.82 -6.70 16.01
C HIS A 396 -20.33 -6.79 15.78
N GLU A 397 -21.12 -6.16 16.65
CA GLU A 397 -22.58 -6.12 16.53
C GLU A 397 -23.05 -5.40 15.25
N GLU A 398 -22.40 -4.28 14.90
CA GLU A 398 -22.77 -3.48 13.73
C GLU A 398 -22.45 -4.14 12.38
N GLY A 399 -21.47 -5.04 12.37
CA GLY A 399 -21.13 -5.86 11.21
C GLY A 399 -21.83 -7.20 11.18
N ASP A 400 -22.89 -7.38 11.97
CA ASP A 400 -23.63 -8.65 12.11
C ASP A 400 -22.70 -9.85 12.42
N GLY A 401 -21.73 -9.63 13.31
CA GLY A 401 -20.77 -10.64 13.72
C GLY A 401 -21.42 -11.87 14.37
N ASN A 402 -20.81 -13.04 14.18
CA ASN A 402 -21.31 -14.28 14.75
C ASN A 402 -20.92 -14.42 16.21
N ASP A 403 -21.80 -14.96 17.03
CA ASP A 403 -21.53 -15.27 18.43
C ASP A 403 -21.56 -16.77 18.70
N LYS A 404 -20.65 -17.23 19.55
CA LYS A 404 -20.69 -18.56 20.13
C LYS A 404 -21.46 -18.51 21.45
N TYR A 405 -22.41 -19.43 21.62
CA TYR A 405 -23.12 -19.60 22.88
C TYR A 405 -22.22 -20.24 23.95
N ASP A 406 -22.14 -19.59 25.11
CA ASP A 406 -21.43 -20.05 26.29
C ASP A 406 -22.41 -20.46 27.38
N PHE A 407 -22.54 -21.76 27.62
CA PHE A 407 -23.45 -22.29 28.64
C PHE A 407 -23.06 -21.81 30.05
N PRO A 408 -24.02 -21.38 30.91
CA PRO A 408 -25.46 -21.43 30.70
C PRO A 408 -26.12 -20.17 30.10
N PHE A 409 -25.48 -19.00 30.10
CA PHE A 409 -26.14 -17.74 29.68
C PHE A 409 -25.20 -16.69 29.05
N GLY A 410 -24.03 -17.09 28.53
CA GLY A 410 -23.09 -16.19 27.87
C GLY A 410 -23.13 -16.30 26.36
N SER A 411 -22.61 -15.26 25.70
CA SER A 411 -22.13 -15.34 24.32
C SER A 411 -20.76 -14.70 24.24
N THR A 412 -19.92 -15.21 23.35
CA THR A 412 -18.64 -14.61 23.01
C THR A 412 -18.52 -14.43 21.49
N PRO A 413 -17.90 -13.34 21.02
CA PRO A 413 -17.66 -13.13 19.61
C PRO A 413 -16.96 -14.33 18.96
N ASN A 414 -17.39 -14.69 17.76
CA ASN A 414 -16.94 -15.84 16.99
C ASN A 414 -16.75 -15.51 15.50
N GLY A 415 -16.09 -14.39 15.23
CA GLY A 415 -15.74 -13.95 13.89
C GLY A 415 -16.84 -13.20 13.15
N MET A 416 -16.47 -12.65 12.00
CA MET A 416 -17.30 -11.85 11.10
C MET A 416 -16.91 -12.19 9.66
N ASP A 417 -17.89 -12.25 8.76
CA ASP A 417 -17.64 -12.55 7.36
C ASP A 417 -17.17 -11.31 6.56
N ASN A 418 -16.97 -11.49 5.25
CA ASN A 418 -16.49 -10.40 4.39
C ASN A 418 -17.54 -9.31 4.15
N ASP A 419 -18.83 -9.63 4.22
CA ASP A 419 -19.92 -8.66 4.01
C ASP A 419 -20.03 -7.76 5.24
N GLY A 420 -19.99 -8.36 6.44
CA GLY A 420 -19.87 -7.65 7.71
C GLY A 420 -18.63 -6.77 7.74
N LYS A 421 -17.46 -7.32 7.35
CA LYS A 421 -16.19 -6.56 7.25
C LYS A 421 -16.29 -5.37 6.31
N THR A 422 -16.89 -5.54 5.13
CA THR A 422 -17.09 -4.46 4.15
C THR A 422 -18.00 -3.38 4.72
N THR A 423 -19.08 -3.80 5.39
CA THR A 423 -20.04 -2.90 6.04
C THR A 423 -19.36 -2.03 7.10
N VAL A 424 -18.63 -2.65 8.03
CA VAL A 424 -17.98 -1.90 9.12
C VAL A 424 -16.78 -1.08 8.63
N ALA A 425 -16.00 -1.54 7.64
CA ALA A 425 -14.95 -0.72 7.04
C ALA A 425 -15.54 0.53 6.39
N ASN A 426 -16.68 0.39 5.69
CA ASN A 426 -17.38 1.52 5.09
C ASN A 426 -18.01 2.48 6.08
N LYS A 427 -18.47 1.96 7.21
CA LYS A 427 -19.06 2.78 8.27
C LYS A 427 -18.00 3.52 9.09
N GLU A 428 -16.90 2.83 9.43
CA GLU A 428 -15.93 3.29 10.43
C GLU A 428 -14.67 3.92 9.82
N ILE A 429 -14.27 3.58 8.59
CA ILE A 429 -13.02 4.09 7.98
C ILE A 429 -13.33 5.06 6.85
N SER A 430 -14.25 4.72 5.94
CA SER A 430 -14.54 5.53 4.74
C SER A 430 -14.86 7.00 5.00
N PRO A 431 -15.64 7.37 6.05
CA PRO A 431 -15.91 8.79 6.33
C PRO A 431 -14.63 9.58 6.62
N HIS A 432 -13.62 8.90 7.18
CA HIS A 432 -12.37 9.48 7.63
C HIS A 432 -11.22 9.31 6.63
N THR A 433 -11.41 8.58 5.53
CA THR A 433 -10.46 8.50 4.40
C THR A 433 -10.99 9.12 3.11
N GLY A 434 -12.32 9.25 2.97
CA GLY A 434 -12.98 9.76 1.77
C GLY A 434 -13.11 8.75 0.62
N SER A 435 -12.89 7.46 0.88
CA SER A 435 -13.02 6.37 -0.10
C SER A 435 -13.84 5.24 0.50
N GLU A 436 -14.79 4.70 -0.28
CA GLU A 436 -15.51 3.46 0.07
C GLU A 436 -14.59 2.25 -0.10
N TYR A 437 -14.77 1.20 0.68
CA TYR A 437 -14.00 -0.04 0.60
C TYR A 437 -14.80 -1.12 -0.14
N GLU A 438 -14.16 -1.75 -1.11
CA GLU A 438 -14.72 -2.84 -1.91
C GLU A 438 -13.97 -4.15 -1.65
N PHE A 439 -14.72 -5.23 -1.51
CA PHE A 439 -14.17 -6.57 -1.36
C PHE A 439 -13.61 -7.07 -2.70
N GLN A 440 -12.37 -7.56 -2.67
CA GLN A 440 -11.76 -8.28 -3.78
C GLN A 440 -11.16 -9.60 -3.30
N GLU A 441 -11.50 -10.68 -4.01
CA GLU A 441 -10.96 -12.00 -3.73
C GLU A 441 -9.59 -12.19 -4.38
N THR A 442 -8.63 -12.71 -3.63
CA THR A 442 -7.22 -12.80 -4.04
C THR A 442 -6.66 -14.21 -3.83
N ARG A 443 -7.42 -15.24 -4.21
CA ARG A 443 -7.06 -16.65 -3.96
C ARG A 443 -5.89 -17.17 -4.80
N SER A 444 -5.58 -16.55 -5.94
CA SER A 444 -4.44 -16.95 -6.78
C SER A 444 -3.28 -15.97 -6.64
N ALA A 445 -2.08 -16.41 -7.00
CA ALA A 445 -0.91 -15.53 -7.03
C ALA A 445 -1.09 -14.38 -8.02
N ASP A 446 -1.74 -14.64 -9.15
CA ASP A 446 -2.01 -13.63 -10.17
C ASP A 446 -3.04 -12.59 -9.68
N ALA A 447 -4.11 -13.02 -9.01
CA ALA A 447 -5.04 -12.09 -8.38
C ALA A 447 -4.36 -11.22 -7.31
N ARG A 448 -3.42 -11.80 -6.52
CA ARG A 448 -2.64 -11.03 -5.54
C ARG A 448 -1.67 -10.07 -6.20
N ARG A 449 -1.04 -10.44 -7.32
CA ARG A 449 -0.24 -9.52 -8.13
C ARG A 449 -1.12 -8.37 -8.59
N ASP A 450 -2.27 -8.67 -9.20
CA ASP A 450 -3.16 -7.66 -9.80
C ASP A 450 -3.58 -6.56 -8.83
N VAL A 451 -3.93 -6.90 -7.60
CA VAL A 451 -4.36 -5.91 -6.60
C VAL A 451 -3.21 -5.11 -5.98
N LEU A 452 -1.97 -5.59 -6.08
CA LEU A 452 -0.85 -5.04 -5.33
C LEU A 452 -0.59 -3.54 -5.61
N PRO A 453 -0.58 -3.05 -6.87
CA PRO A 453 -0.42 -1.62 -7.16
C PRO A 453 -1.49 -0.73 -6.51
N ASP A 454 -2.72 -1.23 -6.37
CA ASP A 454 -3.82 -0.50 -5.74
C ASP A 454 -3.66 -0.50 -4.21
N ILE A 455 -3.18 -1.60 -3.62
CA ILE A 455 -2.83 -1.66 -2.19
C ILE A 455 -1.74 -0.64 -1.89
N GLU A 456 -0.66 -0.66 -2.65
CA GLU A 456 0.51 0.21 -2.52
C GLU A 456 0.12 1.69 -2.61
N LYS A 457 -0.68 2.04 -3.63
CA LYS A 457 -1.22 3.38 -3.78
C LYS A 457 -2.07 3.80 -2.58
N ALA A 458 -2.99 2.93 -2.14
CA ALA A 458 -3.87 3.21 -1.02
C ALA A 458 -3.07 3.51 0.26
N VAL A 459 -2.11 2.66 0.62
CA VAL A 459 -1.33 2.85 1.84
C VAL A 459 -0.36 4.02 1.75
N ALA A 460 0.19 4.31 0.56
CA ALA A 460 0.97 5.53 0.32
C ALA A 460 0.14 6.81 0.52
N GLU A 461 -1.15 6.76 0.17
CA GLU A 461 -2.09 7.85 0.40
C GLU A 461 -2.59 7.91 1.85
N GLY A 462 -2.22 6.97 2.73
CA GLY A 462 -2.70 6.92 4.11
C GLY A 462 -4.06 6.26 4.27
N LYS A 463 -4.47 5.43 3.31
CA LYS A 463 -5.71 4.64 3.36
C LYS A 463 -5.34 3.20 3.73
N PRO A 464 -5.54 2.78 4.99
CA PRO A 464 -5.17 1.43 5.40
C PRO A 464 -6.03 0.39 4.70
N VAL A 465 -5.45 -0.74 4.29
CA VAL A 465 -6.12 -1.77 3.49
C VAL A 465 -6.37 -3.01 4.34
N PRO A 466 -7.61 -3.31 4.75
CA PRO A 466 -7.91 -4.57 5.42
C PRO A 466 -7.64 -5.78 4.52
N ILE A 467 -7.02 -6.81 5.08
CA ILE A 467 -6.73 -8.07 4.37
C ILE A 467 -7.25 -9.27 5.16
N GLY A 468 -7.62 -10.34 4.46
CA GLY A 468 -8.01 -11.62 5.03
C GLY A 468 -6.95 -12.67 4.72
N VAL A 469 -6.50 -13.37 5.75
CA VAL A 469 -5.67 -14.58 5.62
C VAL A 469 -6.43 -15.80 6.12
N GLU A 470 -6.15 -16.96 5.55
CA GLU A 470 -6.78 -18.22 5.92
C GLU A 470 -5.76 -19.35 6.02
N GLY A 471 -6.21 -20.43 6.63
CA GLY A 471 -5.52 -21.70 6.64
C GLY A 471 -6.43 -22.78 7.23
N LYS A 472 -5.83 -23.78 7.88
CA LYS A 472 -6.56 -24.93 8.43
C LYS A 472 -6.16 -25.18 9.87
N ASP A 473 -7.15 -25.41 10.71
CA ASP A 473 -6.91 -25.83 12.09
C ASP A 473 -6.44 -27.29 12.18
N ALA A 474 -6.24 -27.79 13.40
CA ALA A 474 -5.82 -29.17 13.66
C ALA A 474 -6.82 -30.23 13.16
N ASN A 475 -8.09 -29.87 12.96
CA ASN A 475 -9.14 -30.77 12.44
C ASN A 475 -9.26 -30.70 10.91
N GLY A 476 -8.52 -29.79 10.26
CA GLY A 476 -8.59 -29.53 8.84
C GLY A 476 -9.69 -28.55 8.43
N ASP A 477 -10.35 -27.93 9.40
CA ASP A 477 -11.41 -26.93 9.17
C ASP A 477 -10.78 -25.58 8.81
N ARG A 478 -11.41 -24.86 7.89
CA ARG A 478 -10.95 -23.55 7.45
C ARG A 478 -11.03 -22.55 8.61
N VAL A 479 -9.92 -21.90 8.91
CA VAL A 479 -9.84 -20.76 9.83
C VAL A 479 -9.42 -19.51 9.08
N GLY A 480 -9.98 -18.37 9.48
CA GLY A 480 -9.69 -17.07 8.88
C GLY A 480 -9.24 -16.06 9.93
N HIS A 481 -8.42 -15.11 9.52
CA HIS A 481 -7.94 -14.00 10.35
C HIS A 481 -7.91 -12.72 9.52
N SER A 482 -8.22 -11.60 10.17
CA SER A 482 -8.16 -10.28 9.54
C SER A 482 -6.93 -9.53 10.04
N MET A 483 -6.23 -8.92 9.10
CA MET A 483 -5.10 -8.02 9.34
C MET A 483 -5.28 -6.77 8.47
N MET A 484 -4.31 -5.85 8.48
CA MET A 484 -4.37 -4.62 7.71
C MET A 484 -3.00 -4.23 7.19
N ILE A 485 -2.90 -3.87 5.92
CA ILE A 485 -1.70 -3.27 5.36
C ILE A 485 -1.78 -1.77 5.64
N VAL A 486 -0.75 -1.21 6.27
CA VAL A 486 -0.74 0.15 6.81
C VAL A 486 0.39 1.02 6.26
N GLY A 487 1.32 0.43 5.52
CA GLY A 487 2.45 1.14 4.94
C GLY A 487 3.19 0.28 3.93
N GLN A 488 4.12 0.90 3.21
CA GLN A 488 5.00 0.26 2.25
C GLN A 488 6.39 0.90 2.28
N GLU A 489 7.41 0.12 1.97
CA GLU A 489 8.79 0.58 1.79
C GLU A 489 9.57 -0.40 0.93
N GLY A 490 10.10 0.05 -0.21
CA GLY A 490 10.75 -0.85 -1.16
C GLY A 490 9.79 -1.95 -1.62
N ASP A 491 10.25 -3.20 -1.57
CA ASP A 491 9.48 -4.41 -1.90
C ASP A 491 8.74 -5.01 -0.69
N MET A 492 8.49 -4.21 0.34
CA MET A 492 7.93 -4.65 1.62
C MET A 492 6.61 -3.93 1.94
N LEU A 493 5.68 -4.68 2.50
CA LEU A 493 4.39 -4.21 3.02
C LEU A 493 4.42 -4.26 4.55
N GLN A 494 4.05 -3.16 5.21
CA GLN A 494 3.86 -3.14 6.66
C GLN A 494 2.46 -3.62 7.00
N VAL A 495 2.37 -4.72 7.74
CA VAL A 495 1.11 -5.36 8.12
C VAL A 495 0.88 -5.19 9.62
N TYR A 496 -0.22 -4.55 9.97
CA TYR A 496 -0.77 -4.56 11.31
C TYR A 496 -1.61 -5.82 11.53
N ASN A 497 -1.23 -6.60 12.53
CA ASN A 497 -1.99 -7.75 13.01
C ASN A 497 -2.71 -7.32 14.31
N PRO A 498 -4.05 -7.52 14.42
CA PRO A 498 -4.83 -7.15 15.60
C PRO A 498 -4.46 -7.96 16.86
N TRP A 499 -3.39 -8.76 16.85
CA TRP A 499 -2.69 -9.17 18.06
C TRP A 499 -1.85 -8.03 18.68
N GLY A 500 -1.82 -6.85 18.09
CA GLY A 500 -1.14 -5.64 18.59
C GLY A 500 0.30 -5.51 18.15
N THR A 501 0.62 -5.97 16.95
CA THR A 501 1.96 -5.87 16.34
C THR A 501 1.88 -5.42 14.90
N THR A 502 2.92 -4.71 14.44
CA THR A 502 3.22 -4.55 13.02
C THR A 502 4.45 -5.36 12.63
N THR A 503 4.43 -5.83 11.39
CA THR A 503 5.49 -6.65 10.80
C THR A 503 5.65 -6.26 9.33
N TRP A 504 6.87 -6.31 8.82
CA TRP A 504 7.13 -6.18 7.39
C TRP A 504 7.13 -7.54 6.70
N VAL A 505 6.40 -7.67 5.60
CA VAL A 505 6.39 -8.86 4.73
C VAL A 505 6.75 -8.45 3.31
N SER A 506 7.43 -9.30 2.56
CA SER A 506 7.74 -8.99 1.17
C SER A 506 6.49 -9.06 0.30
N GLU A 507 6.47 -8.29 -0.79
CA GLU A 507 5.46 -8.44 -1.85
C GLU A 507 5.42 -9.88 -2.40
N ASP A 508 6.56 -10.54 -2.52
CA ASP A 508 6.65 -11.94 -2.95
C ASP A 508 5.97 -12.88 -1.94
N ASP A 509 6.09 -12.60 -0.63
CA ASP A 509 5.36 -13.36 0.40
C ASP A 509 3.86 -13.14 0.28
N PHE A 510 3.41 -11.90 0.06
CA PHE A 510 2.00 -11.62 -0.19
C PHE A 510 1.50 -12.36 -1.43
N VAL A 511 2.15 -12.18 -2.58
CA VAL A 511 1.79 -12.80 -3.86
C VAL A 511 1.73 -14.32 -3.77
N ASN A 512 2.66 -14.96 -3.07
CA ASN A 512 2.70 -16.42 -2.99
C ASN A 512 1.91 -17.01 -1.81
N GLY A 513 1.12 -16.22 -1.08
CA GLY A 513 0.32 -16.73 0.05
C GLY A 513 1.20 -17.22 1.20
N ARG A 514 2.26 -16.47 1.53
CA ARG A 514 3.20 -16.75 2.63
C ARG A 514 3.08 -15.71 3.74
N MET A 515 1.85 -15.32 4.07
CA MET A 515 1.54 -14.31 5.09
C MET A 515 1.76 -14.79 6.53
N GLY A 516 2.17 -16.04 6.73
CA GLY A 516 2.48 -16.58 8.06
C GLY A 516 3.55 -15.79 8.81
N GLN A 517 4.36 -15.00 8.10
CA GLN A 517 5.30 -14.05 8.71
C GLN A 517 4.59 -12.91 9.47
N ALA A 518 3.45 -12.44 8.99
CA ALA A 518 2.62 -11.42 9.66
C ALA A 518 1.55 -12.02 10.58
N SER A 519 1.12 -13.25 10.32
CA SER A 519 0.24 -14.07 11.17
C SER A 519 1.04 -15.19 11.84
N ASP A 520 0.80 -16.43 11.44
CA ASP A 520 1.51 -17.64 11.81
C ASP A 520 1.38 -18.69 10.69
N LYS A 521 2.07 -19.82 10.84
CA LYS A 521 2.08 -20.96 9.90
C LYS A 521 0.70 -21.59 9.68
N ASP A 522 -0.26 -21.36 10.57
CA ASP A 522 -1.61 -21.93 10.48
C ASP A 522 -2.54 -21.02 9.68
N LEU A 523 -2.12 -19.77 9.38
CA LEU A 523 -2.83 -18.75 8.62
C LEU A 523 -1.98 -18.11 7.48
N PRO A 524 -1.38 -18.91 6.57
CA PRO A 524 -0.42 -18.37 5.60
C PRO A 524 -1.07 -17.69 4.38
N ASP A 525 -2.30 -18.06 4.01
CA ASP A 525 -2.82 -17.76 2.67
C ASP A 525 -3.63 -16.46 2.65
N ALA A 526 -3.13 -15.41 2.00
CA ALA A 526 -3.96 -14.24 1.67
C ALA A 526 -5.06 -14.63 0.67
N TYR A 527 -6.33 -14.43 1.07
CA TYR A 527 -7.48 -14.81 0.25
C TYR A 527 -8.38 -13.63 -0.13
N ALA A 528 -8.26 -12.50 0.55
CA ALA A 528 -9.10 -11.34 0.31
C ALA A 528 -8.42 -10.03 0.71
N VAL A 529 -8.80 -8.96 0.02
CA VAL A 529 -8.48 -7.58 0.38
C VAL A 529 -9.75 -6.73 0.32
N HIS A 530 -9.80 -5.67 1.12
CA HIS A 530 -10.80 -4.63 1.04
C HIS A 530 -10.10 -3.36 0.57
N LEU A 531 -10.27 -3.01 -0.71
CA LEU A 531 -9.56 -1.91 -1.36
C LEU A 531 -10.39 -0.63 -1.34
N PRO A 532 -9.79 0.54 -1.06
CA PRO A 532 -10.48 1.81 -1.23
C PRO A 532 -10.76 2.07 -2.72
N ALA A 533 -12.03 2.26 -3.08
CA ALA A 533 -12.46 2.74 -4.37
C ALA A 533 -12.22 4.26 -4.52
N GLU A 534 -12.03 4.72 -5.76
CA GLU A 534 -11.85 6.14 -6.10
C GLU A 534 -13.16 6.94 -6.15
#